data_AF-A0A434CK28-F1
#
_entry.id   AF-A0A434CK28-F1
#
_cell.length_a   1.000
_cell.length_b   1.000
_cell.length_c   1.000
_cell.angle_alpha   90.00
_cell.angle_beta   90.00
_cell.angle_gamma   90.00
#
_symmetry.space_group_name_H-M   'P 1'
#
loop_
_entity.id
_entity.type
_entity.pdbx_description
1 polymer ?
#
loop_
_entity_poly.entity_id
_entity_poly.type
_entity_poly.pdbx_seq_one_letter_code
_entity_poly.pdbx_strand_id
1 'polypeptide(L)'
;MRKSGTENLVTAIKSPRHAPSKDHPEQFEIFPDYGSTINKRHMVAAAVVTVPLLFGVAGLAIRYAAVASTLAEPGFESYARALCRWDCHWYLDISERGYERFPIPNQSNVGRWGFFPFYPMLVAVIRAIFPFATILVATITSIACSYAACLVAWPLLEKNMRAYVLYCAFLLSGPFSFHFTTFLSEPLFVLLTSIVFLALKRSSYPVAGVSSALLSATRLVGVLVVFATVIQMFQQHRERGGSPLSFPRW
;
A
#
# COMPACT_ATOMS: atom_id res chain seq x y z
N MET A 1 37.03 -63.85 -48.50
CA MET A 1 38.24 -64.22 -49.27
C MET A 1 39.32 -63.14 -49.04
N ARG A 2 40.53 -63.56 -48.60
CA ARG A 2 41.86 -62.88 -48.55
C ARG A 2 41.94 -61.49 -47.87
N LYS A 3 42.60 -61.31 -46.69
CA LYS A 3 44.06 -61.22 -46.37
C LYS A 3 44.79 -60.20 -47.29
N SER A 4 45.59 -59.23 -46.86
CA SER A 4 46.70 -59.23 -45.87
C SER A 4 47.29 -57.81 -45.77
N GLY A 5 48.02 -57.47 -44.69
CA GLY A 5 48.97 -56.33 -44.71
C GLY A 5 49.32 -55.73 -43.34
N THR A 6 50.19 -56.42 -42.59
CA THR A 6 50.92 -55.98 -41.38
C THR A 6 51.95 -54.88 -41.68
N GLU A 7 52.23 -53.97 -40.73
CA GLU A 7 53.58 -53.73 -40.16
C GLU A 7 53.64 -52.59 -39.12
N ASN A 8 54.56 -52.76 -38.18
CA ASN A 8 54.86 -51.95 -37.00
C ASN A 8 55.67 -50.67 -37.33
N LEU A 9 55.77 -49.74 -36.35
CA LEU A 9 57.01 -49.01 -35.91
C LEU A 9 56.74 -47.54 -35.46
N VAL A 10 56.61 -47.37 -34.14
CA VAL A 10 57.46 -46.56 -33.22
C VAL A 10 58.20 -45.30 -33.74
N THR A 11 58.16 -44.25 -32.89
CA THR A 11 59.03 -43.04 -32.75
C THR A 11 58.85 -41.89 -33.77
N ALA A 12 58.82 -40.60 -33.40
CA ALA A 12 59.65 -39.84 -32.45
C ALA A 12 58.91 -38.59 -31.90
N ILE A 13 58.76 -38.41 -30.58
CA ILE A 13 59.58 -37.57 -29.67
C ILE A 13 60.18 -36.28 -30.27
N LYS A 14 59.66 -35.13 -29.83
CA LYS A 14 60.46 -33.95 -29.45
C LYS A 14 59.73 -33.08 -28.39
N SER A 15 60.27 -33.10 -27.17
CA SER A 15 59.98 -32.23 -25.99
C SER A 15 60.65 -30.83 -26.17
N PRO A 16 60.67 -29.82 -25.25
CA PRO A 16 60.16 -29.70 -23.87
C PRO A 16 59.62 -28.30 -23.41
N ARG A 17 59.25 -28.21 -22.11
CA ARG A 17 59.08 -27.06 -21.18
C ARG A 17 57.60 -26.68 -20.93
N HIS A 18 57.06 -26.60 -19.70
CA HIS A 18 57.62 -26.13 -18.43
C HIS A 18 56.70 -26.52 -17.22
N ALA A 19 57.32 -27.00 -16.13
CA ALA A 19 56.99 -26.98 -14.68
C ALA A 19 55.58 -27.31 -14.09
N PRO A 20 55.52 -27.95 -12.89
CA PRO A 20 54.28 -28.32 -12.19
C PRO A 20 53.86 -27.30 -11.11
N SER A 21 52.55 -27.16 -10.84
CA SER A 21 52.02 -26.65 -9.57
C SER A 21 50.61 -27.20 -9.35
N LYS A 22 50.40 -28.17 -8.45
CA LYS A 22 50.19 -28.10 -6.99
C LYS A 22 48.74 -28.50 -6.69
N ASP A 23 48.62 -29.56 -5.91
CA ASP A 23 47.39 -30.20 -5.45
C ASP A 23 46.52 -29.35 -4.51
N HIS A 24 45.20 -29.62 -4.63
CA HIS A 24 44.08 -29.48 -3.68
C HIS A 24 43.42 -28.11 -3.39
N PRO A 25 42.11 -28.10 -3.06
CA PRO A 25 41.01 -29.03 -3.43
C PRO A 25 39.76 -28.31 -3.97
N GLU A 26 38.91 -29.07 -4.68
CA GLU A 26 37.55 -28.63 -5.02
C GLU A 26 36.76 -28.35 -3.74
N GLN A 27 36.44 -27.07 -3.50
CA GLN A 27 35.50 -26.68 -2.45
C GLN A 27 34.08 -27.02 -2.91
N PHE A 28 33.59 -28.16 -2.45
CA PHE A 28 32.18 -28.50 -2.48
C PHE A 28 31.47 -27.61 -1.45
N GLU A 29 30.74 -26.57 -1.90
CA GLU A 29 29.88 -25.77 -1.03
C GLU A 29 28.68 -26.62 -0.58
N ILE A 30 28.81 -27.27 0.59
CA ILE A 30 27.82 -28.22 1.13
C ILE A 30 26.63 -27.53 1.86
N PHE A 31 26.66 -26.22 2.10
CA PHE A 31 25.60 -25.57 2.90
C PHE A 31 25.02 -24.33 2.22
N PRO A 32 23.72 -24.31 1.89
CA PRO A 32 23.06 -23.08 1.47
C PRO A 32 23.06 -22.08 2.63
N ASP A 33 23.51 -20.84 2.39
CA ASP A 33 23.53 -19.73 3.35
C ASP A 33 22.09 -19.29 3.71
N TYR A 34 21.51 -20.04 4.64
CA TYR A 34 20.17 -19.79 5.19
C TYR A 34 20.18 -18.61 6.19
N GLY A 35 21.34 -18.30 6.79
CA GLY A 35 21.48 -17.26 7.80
C GLY A 35 21.39 -15.83 7.25
N SER A 36 22.03 -15.56 6.10
CA SER A 36 21.97 -14.23 5.49
C SER A 36 20.60 -13.91 4.88
N THR A 37 19.86 -14.92 4.44
CA THR A 37 18.52 -14.77 3.85
C THR A 37 17.44 -14.51 4.89
N ILE A 38 17.50 -15.14 6.07
CA ILE A 38 16.57 -14.87 7.19
C ILE A 38 16.75 -13.43 7.68
N ASN A 39 17.99 -12.98 7.87
CA ASN A 39 18.29 -11.61 8.30
C ASN A 39 17.77 -10.58 7.29
N LYS A 40 17.96 -10.81 5.98
CA LYS A 40 17.43 -9.93 4.93
C LYS A 40 15.90 -9.82 4.96
N ARG A 41 15.17 -10.92 5.13
CA ARG A 41 13.69 -10.89 5.21
C ARG A 41 13.19 -10.10 6.40
N HIS A 42 13.81 -10.29 7.57
CA HIS A 42 13.45 -9.55 8.77
C HIS A 42 13.79 -8.06 8.64
N MET A 43 14.94 -7.72 8.04
CA MET A 43 15.30 -6.33 7.75
C MET A 43 14.31 -5.66 6.79
N VAL A 44 13.87 -6.36 5.74
CA VAL A 44 12.88 -5.83 4.80
C VAL A 44 11.51 -5.67 5.48
N ALA A 45 11.06 -6.65 6.25
CA ALA A 45 9.81 -6.55 7.00
C ALA A 45 9.85 -5.39 8.00
N ALA A 46 10.96 -5.24 8.73
CA ALA A 46 11.17 -4.10 9.61
C ALA A 46 11.13 -2.78 8.83
N ALA A 47 11.82 -2.68 7.69
CA ALA A 47 11.83 -1.48 6.86
C ALA A 47 10.43 -1.10 6.34
N VAL A 48 9.63 -2.07 5.91
CA VAL A 48 8.25 -1.85 5.46
C VAL A 48 7.38 -1.26 6.57
N VAL A 49 7.66 -1.58 7.83
CA VAL A 49 6.94 -1.03 8.98
C VAL A 49 7.51 0.32 9.43
N THR A 50 8.83 0.45 9.48
CA THR A 50 9.52 1.61 10.06
C THR A 50 9.59 2.79 9.12
N VAL A 51 9.76 2.59 7.80
CA VAL A 51 9.82 3.68 6.82
C VAL A 51 8.57 4.56 6.84
N PRO A 52 7.33 4.02 6.68
CA PRO A 52 6.13 4.85 6.76
C PRO A 52 5.94 5.43 8.16
N LEU A 53 6.38 4.75 9.22
CA LEU A 53 6.29 5.28 10.59
C LEU A 53 7.17 6.52 10.74
N LEU A 54 8.41 6.47 10.25
CA LEU A 54 9.35 7.59 10.29
C LEU A 54 8.82 8.80 9.52
N PHE A 55 8.31 8.61 8.29
CA PHE A 55 7.69 9.71 7.53
C PHE A 55 6.39 10.20 8.17
N GLY A 56 5.56 9.31 8.69
CA GLY A 56 4.34 9.67 9.42
C GLY A 56 4.64 10.56 10.63
N VAL A 57 5.58 10.14 11.48
CA VAL A 57 5.98 10.88 12.69
C VAL A 57 6.68 12.18 12.31
N ALA A 58 7.66 12.16 11.42
CA ALA A 58 8.39 13.37 11.01
C ALA A 58 7.47 14.40 10.35
N GLY A 59 6.63 13.95 9.40
CA GLY A 59 5.66 14.82 8.72
C GLY A 59 4.63 15.39 9.69
N LEU A 60 4.11 14.58 10.62
CA LEU A 60 3.19 15.05 11.67
C LEU A 60 3.88 16.05 12.60
N ALA A 61 5.11 15.78 13.04
CA ALA A 61 5.86 16.66 13.93
C ALA A 61 6.13 18.03 13.29
N ILE A 62 6.55 18.06 12.02
CA ILE A 62 6.79 19.31 11.29
C ILE A 62 5.49 20.14 11.19
N ARG A 63 4.38 19.52 10.80
CA ARG A 63 3.09 20.22 10.68
C ARG A 63 2.54 20.67 12.02
N TYR A 64 2.65 19.83 13.05
CA TYR A 64 2.27 20.17 14.41
C TYR A 64 3.07 21.37 14.91
N ALA A 65 4.40 21.36 14.75
CA ALA A 65 5.25 22.49 15.14
C ALA A 65 4.88 23.78 14.40
N ALA A 66 4.63 23.72 13.09
CA ALA A 66 4.25 24.88 12.28
C ALA A 66 2.88 25.46 12.69
N VAL A 67 1.91 24.62 13.05
CA VAL A 67 0.61 25.10 13.55
C VAL A 67 0.73 25.60 14.98
N ALA A 68 1.43 24.87 15.85
CA ALA A 68 1.65 25.25 17.25
C ALA A 68 2.36 26.60 17.38
N SER A 69 3.27 26.97 16.47
CA SER A 69 3.92 28.28 16.47
C SER A 69 2.97 29.45 16.15
N THR A 70 1.74 29.16 15.72
CA THR A 70 0.71 30.17 15.39
C THR A 70 -0.45 30.21 16.39
N LEU A 71 -0.53 29.24 17.31
CA LEU A 71 -1.61 29.12 18.29
C LEU A 71 -1.16 29.70 19.63
N ALA A 72 -2.08 30.39 20.33
CA ALA A 72 -1.83 30.86 21.69
C ALA A 72 -1.74 29.68 22.69
N GLU A 73 -2.59 28.67 22.52
CA GLU A 73 -2.66 27.47 23.37
C GLU A 73 -2.51 26.21 22.51
N PRO A 74 -1.27 25.70 22.35
CA PRO A 74 -1.00 24.53 21.53
C PRO A 74 -1.45 23.24 22.22
N GLY A 75 -2.06 22.34 21.45
CA GLY A 75 -2.56 21.06 21.91
C GLY A 75 -2.96 20.17 20.73
N PHE A 76 -3.13 18.87 20.95
CA PHE A 76 -3.49 17.96 19.86
C PHE A 76 -4.89 18.25 19.30
N GLU A 77 -5.85 18.61 20.17
CA GLU A 77 -7.19 18.97 19.72
C GLU A 77 -7.18 20.30 18.96
N SER A 78 -6.44 21.32 19.45
CA SER A 78 -6.35 22.61 18.77
C SER A 78 -5.64 22.48 17.42
N TYR A 79 -4.61 21.65 17.32
CA TYR A 79 -3.98 21.26 16.06
C TYR A 79 -4.98 20.59 15.10
N ALA A 80 -5.68 19.55 15.56
CA ALA A 80 -6.63 18.81 14.74
C ALA A 80 -7.77 19.71 14.24
N ARG A 81 -8.25 20.62 15.09
CA ARG A 81 -9.27 21.62 14.75
C ARG A 81 -8.74 22.68 13.78
N ALA A 82 -7.50 23.14 13.94
CA ALA A 82 -6.89 24.12 13.04
C ALA A 82 -6.74 23.59 11.60
N LEU A 83 -6.45 22.29 11.46
CA LEU A 83 -6.39 21.59 10.17
C LEU A 83 -7.74 21.09 9.66
N CYS A 84 -8.80 21.17 10.47
CA CYS A 84 -10.14 20.88 10.02
C CYS A 84 -10.67 22.07 9.22
N ARG A 85 -10.47 22.03 7.90
CA ARG A 85 -10.90 23.07 6.96
C ARG A 85 -11.76 22.47 5.86
N TRP A 86 -12.54 23.33 5.20
CA TRP A 86 -13.43 22.97 4.09
C TRP A 86 -14.38 21.83 4.47
N ASP A 87 -14.27 20.68 3.79
CA ASP A 87 -15.16 19.54 3.93
C ASP A 87 -15.05 18.81 5.26
N CYS A 88 -13.96 19.05 6.01
CA CYS A 88 -13.78 18.43 7.32
C CYS A 88 -14.95 18.72 8.27
N HIS A 89 -15.47 19.96 8.28
CA HIS A 89 -16.60 20.32 9.15
C HIS A 89 -17.87 19.55 8.79
N TRP A 90 -18.11 19.32 7.50
CA TRP A 90 -19.24 18.53 7.04
C TRP A 90 -19.14 17.07 7.52
N TYR A 91 -17.97 16.43 7.39
CA TYR A 91 -17.75 15.08 7.91
C TYR A 91 -17.83 14.98 9.43
N LEU A 92 -17.31 15.98 10.16
CA LEU A 92 -17.42 16.08 11.61
C LEU A 92 -18.88 16.08 12.05
N ASP A 93 -19.67 16.95 11.43
CA ASP A 93 -21.06 17.10 11.79
C ASP A 93 -21.90 15.86 11.47
N ILE A 94 -21.67 15.21 10.34
CA ILE A 94 -22.33 13.93 10.00
C ILE A 94 -21.96 12.85 11.03
N SER A 95 -20.71 12.82 11.48
CA SER A 95 -20.25 11.83 12.46
C SER A 95 -20.87 12.03 13.84
N GLU A 96 -21.15 13.29 14.20
CA GLU A 96 -21.73 13.65 15.49
C GLU A 96 -23.26 13.57 15.50
N ARG A 97 -23.90 14.07 14.44
CA ARG A 97 -25.33 14.34 14.38
C ARG A 97 -26.08 13.50 13.35
N GLY A 98 -25.36 12.79 12.47
CA GLY A 98 -25.94 12.08 11.33
C GLY A 98 -26.32 13.03 10.19
N TYR A 99 -27.02 12.48 9.19
CA TYR A 99 -27.56 13.25 8.07
C TYR A 99 -28.83 13.99 8.47
N GLU A 100 -29.03 15.19 7.93
CA GLU A 100 -30.24 15.97 8.16
C GLU A 100 -31.45 15.35 7.45
N ARG A 101 -32.63 15.53 8.03
CA ARG A 101 -33.90 15.16 7.37
C ARG A 101 -34.44 16.27 6.45
N PHE A 102 -34.07 17.52 6.73
CA PHE A 102 -34.51 18.72 6.02
C PHE A 102 -33.30 19.62 5.76
N PRO A 103 -33.38 20.56 4.79
CA PRO A 103 -32.32 21.55 4.56
C PRO A 103 -31.95 22.31 5.84
N ILE A 104 -30.69 22.71 5.98
CA ILE A 104 -30.18 23.38 7.19
C ILE A 104 -30.65 24.85 7.15
N PRO A 105 -31.59 25.26 8.02
CA PRO A 105 -32.12 26.62 7.99
C PRO A 105 -31.00 27.65 8.18
N ASN A 106 -31.03 28.73 7.40
CA ASN A 106 -30.09 29.86 7.50
C ASN A 106 -28.60 29.52 7.28
N GLN A 107 -28.25 28.33 6.80
CA GLN A 107 -26.86 27.97 6.43
C GLN A 107 -26.75 27.47 5.00
N SER A 108 -27.66 26.59 4.59
CA SER A 108 -27.60 25.97 3.28
C SER A 108 -29.00 25.56 2.82
N ASN A 109 -29.31 25.86 1.56
CA ASN A 109 -30.56 25.42 0.92
C ASN A 109 -30.60 23.90 0.68
N VAL A 110 -29.54 23.17 1.05
CA VAL A 110 -29.43 21.71 1.00
C VAL A 110 -28.87 21.14 2.31
N GLY A 111 -29.25 19.91 2.65
CA GLY A 111 -28.58 19.14 3.71
C GLY A 111 -27.22 18.59 3.24
N ARG A 112 -26.51 17.89 4.13
CA ARG A 112 -25.18 17.30 3.85
C ARG A 112 -25.25 16.03 3.00
N TRP A 113 -26.33 15.83 2.25
CA TRP A 113 -26.65 14.59 1.51
C TRP A 113 -25.69 14.27 0.37
N GLY A 114 -24.92 15.25 -0.11
CA GLY A 114 -23.90 15.04 -1.13
C GLY A 114 -22.63 14.37 -0.60
N PHE A 115 -22.44 14.31 0.72
CA PHE A 115 -21.28 13.65 1.32
C PHE A 115 -21.48 12.15 1.41
N PHE A 116 -20.47 11.40 1.01
CA PHE A 116 -20.49 9.95 0.98
C PHE A 116 -20.38 9.36 2.40
N PRO A 117 -21.09 8.26 2.69
CA PRO A 117 -21.38 7.87 4.07
C PRO A 117 -20.27 7.09 4.76
N PHE A 118 -19.44 6.34 4.04
CA PHE A 118 -18.65 5.30 4.69
C PHE A 118 -17.66 5.86 5.71
N TYR A 119 -16.97 6.94 5.35
CA TYR A 119 -15.96 7.53 6.21
C TYR A 119 -16.53 8.18 7.50
N PRO A 120 -17.51 9.09 7.45
CA PRO A 120 -18.08 9.66 8.67
C PRO A 120 -18.82 8.61 9.52
N MET A 121 -19.45 7.60 8.90
CA MET A 121 -20.06 6.50 9.66
C MET A 121 -19.02 5.64 10.39
N LEU A 122 -17.86 5.37 9.75
CA LEU A 122 -16.75 4.68 10.41
C LEU A 122 -16.28 5.46 11.65
N VAL A 123 -16.09 6.77 11.53
CA VAL A 123 -15.71 7.63 12.67
C VAL A 123 -16.82 7.65 13.73
N ALA A 124 -18.09 7.71 13.33
CA ALA A 124 -19.24 7.66 14.26
C ALA A 124 -19.26 6.36 15.08
N VAL A 125 -18.94 5.22 14.47
CA VAL A 125 -18.83 3.94 15.17
C VAL A 125 -17.63 3.95 16.13
N ILE A 126 -16.46 4.42 15.69
CA ILE A 126 -15.26 4.46 16.53
C ILE A 126 -15.47 5.39 17.74
N ARG A 127 -16.04 6.59 17.55
CA ARG A 127 -16.29 7.52 18.67
C ARG A 127 -17.35 7.01 19.65
N ALA A 128 -18.22 6.11 19.25
CA ALA A 128 -19.18 5.48 20.17
C ALA A 128 -18.49 4.56 21.19
N ILE A 129 -17.27 4.10 20.87
CA ILE A 129 -16.46 3.21 21.70
C ILE A 129 -15.47 4.00 22.56
N PHE A 130 -14.93 5.11 22.05
CA PHE A 130 -13.88 5.89 22.72
C PHE A 130 -14.36 7.25 23.23
N PRO A 131 -14.02 7.67 24.46
CA PRO A 131 -14.48 8.92 25.07
C PRO A 131 -13.63 10.14 24.66
N PHE A 132 -13.22 10.23 23.40
CA PHE A 132 -12.41 11.35 22.88
C PHE A 132 -13.23 12.27 21.99
N ALA A 133 -12.78 13.52 21.83
CA ALA A 133 -13.38 14.46 20.89
C ALA A 133 -13.40 13.86 19.47
N THR A 134 -14.52 14.00 18.76
CA THR A 134 -14.72 13.40 17.42
C THR A 134 -13.59 13.76 16.46
N ILE A 135 -13.11 15.01 16.51
CA ILE A 135 -12.03 15.47 15.64
C ILE A 135 -10.73 14.70 15.87
N LEU A 136 -10.40 14.35 17.11
CA LEU A 136 -9.21 13.56 17.43
C LEU A 136 -9.36 12.12 16.93
N VAL A 137 -10.52 11.50 17.19
CA VAL A 137 -10.84 10.15 16.70
C VAL A 137 -10.70 10.09 15.19
N ALA A 138 -11.23 11.09 14.50
CA ALA A 138 -11.19 11.17 13.06
C ALA A 138 -9.78 11.41 12.51
N THR A 139 -9.02 12.33 13.10
CA THR A 139 -7.61 12.58 12.74
C THR A 139 -6.75 11.32 12.92
N ILE A 140 -6.92 10.61 14.04
CA ILE A 140 -6.19 9.35 14.31
C ILE A 140 -6.61 8.29 13.29
N THR A 141 -7.89 8.21 12.95
CA THR A 141 -8.42 7.29 11.94
C THR A 141 -7.80 7.57 10.56
N SER A 142 -7.74 8.83 10.13
CA SER A 142 -7.04 9.23 8.88
C SER A 142 -5.59 8.79 8.88
N ILE A 143 -4.84 9.08 9.95
CA ILE A 143 -3.42 8.72 10.08
C ILE A 143 -3.25 7.20 10.01
N ALA A 144 -4.10 6.44 10.70
CA ALA A 144 -4.08 4.99 10.69
C ALA A 144 -4.39 4.43 9.29
N CYS A 145 -5.38 4.99 8.58
CA CYS A 145 -5.69 4.60 7.21
C CYS A 145 -4.52 4.87 6.26
N SER A 146 -3.89 6.04 6.33
CA SER A 146 -2.74 6.38 5.50
C SER A 146 -1.52 5.51 5.79
N TYR A 147 -1.26 5.20 7.07
CA TYR A 147 -0.21 4.26 7.44
C TYR A 147 -0.50 2.85 6.91
N ALA A 148 -1.73 2.35 7.09
CA ALA A 148 -2.15 1.05 6.56
C ALA A 148 -2.04 1.00 5.02
N ALA A 149 -2.35 2.09 4.32
CA ALA A 149 -2.20 2.17 2.87
C ALA A 149 -0.74 1.96 2.45
N CYS A 150 0.21 2.56 3.17
CA CYS A 150 1.63 2.29 2.97
C CYS A 150 1.98 0.82 3.20
N LEU A 151 1.45 0.15 4.23
CA LEU A 151 1.74 -1.27 4.44
C LEU A 151 1.21 -2.15 3.29
N VAL A 152 -0.01 -1.87 2.83
CA VAL A 152 -0.65 -2.58 1.72
C VAL A 152 0.05 -2.32 0.38
N ALA A 153 0.66 -1.15 0.19
CA ALA A 153 1.34 -0.77 -1.04
C ALA A 153 2.65 -1.53 -1.31
N TRP A 154 3.31 -2.09 -0.29
CA TRP A 154 4.59 -2.80 -0.48
C TRP A 154 4.58 -3.87 -1.59
N PRO A 155 3.67 -4.86 -1.58
CA PRO A 155 3.56 -5.84 -2.66
C PRO A 155 3.08 -5.25 -4.00
N LEU A 156 2.40 -4.09 -3.99
CA LEU A 156 1.97 -3.41 -5.21
C LEU A 156 3.14 -2.76 -5.94
N LEU A 157 4.08 -2.18 -5.19
CA LEU A 157 5.30 -1.55 -5.70
C LEU A 157 6.41 -2.56 -6.01
N GLU A 158 6.04 -3.80 -6.32
CA GLU A 158 6.96 -4.88 -6.72
C GLU A 158 8.12 -5.13 -5.74
N LYS A 159 7.93 -4.79 -4.46
CA LYS A 159 8.99 -4.85 -3.42
C LYS A 159 10.21 -3.97 -3.74
N ASN A 160 10.01 -2.91 -4.52
CA ASN A 160 11.03 -1.92 -4.82
C ASN A 160 11.09 -0.88 -3.69
N MET A 161 12.16 -0.94 -2.89
CA MET A 161 12.34 -0.06 -1.72
C MET A 161 12.39 1.43 -2.10
N ARG A 162 12.96 1.79 -3.26
CA ARG A 162 13.05 3.21 -3.67
C ARG A 162 11.66 3.78 -3.98
N ALA A 163 10.87 3.05 -4.77
CA ALA A 163 9.49 3.43 -5.06
C ALA A 163 8.65 3.47 -3.78
N TYR A 164 8.85 2.52 -2.87
CA TYR A 164 8.17 2.46 -1.58
C TYR A 164 8.45 3.67 -0.68
N VAL A 165 9.72 4.02 -0.52
CA VAL A 165 10.16 5.19 0.25
C VAL A 165 9.56 6.47 -0.33
N LEU A 166 9.58 6.65 -1.65
CA LEU A 166 8.98 7.81 -2.30
C LEU A 166 7.47 7.87 -2.08
N TYR A 167 6.77 6.75 -2.24
CA TYR A 167 5.33 6.66 -1.98
C TYR A 167 5.01 7.08 -0.53
N CYS A 168 5.73 6.53 0.46
CA CYS A 168 5.54 6.87 1.87
C CYS A 168 5.87 8.34 2.14
N ALA A 169 6.96 8.86 1.57
CA ALA A 169 7.38 10.25 1.72
C ALA A 169 6.32 11.22 1.20
N PHE A 170 5.81 11.01 -0.02
CA PHE A 170 4.78 11.88 -0.60
C PHE A 170 3.45 11.81 0.16
N LEU A 171 3.01 10.61 0.56
CA LEU A 171 1.74 10.42 1.25
C LEU A 171 1.75 10.99 2.68
N LEU A 172 2.83 10.78 3.43
CA LEU A 172 2.87 11.04 4.87
C LEU A 172 3.64 12.31 5.27
N SER A 173 4.57 12.79 4.43
CA SER A 173 5.37 14.00 4.70
C SER A 173 5.40 15.01 3.56
N GLY A 174 4.83 14.67 2.40
CA GLY A 174 4.81 15.54 1.23
C GLY A 174 3.94 16.78 1.42
N PRO A 175 3.91 17.70 0.45
CA PRO A 175 3.16 18.95 0.55
C PRO A 175 1.65 18.74 0.75
N PHE A 176 1.08 17.67 0.18
CA PHE A 176 -0.34 17.32 0.32
C PHE A 176 -0.63 16.34 1.45
N SER A 177 0.38 16.00 2.27
CA SER A 177 0.23 15.04 3.37
C SER A 177 -0.84 15.46 4.39
N PHE A 178 -1.16 16.76 4.50
CA PHE A 178 -2.17 17.24 5.44
C PHE A 178 -3.57 16.67 5.13
N HIS A 179 -3.90 16.40 3.86
CA HIS A 179 -5.14 15.70 3.49
C HIS A 179 -5.21 14.30 4.09
N PHE A 180 -4.03 13.68 4.28
CA PHE A 180 -3.88 12.32 4.80
C PHE A 180 -3.83 12.25 6.34
N THR A 181 -3.78 13.40 7.02
CA THR A 181 -3.70 13.47 8.49
C THR A 181 -4.74 14.40 9.11
N THR A 182 -5.75 14.80 8.34
CA THR A 182 -6.91 15.56 8.82
C THR A 182 -8.19 14.79 8.51
N PHE A 183 -9.33 15.22 9.05
CA PHE A 183 -10.58 14.50 8.88
C PHE A 183 -11.19 14.70 7.48
N LEU A 184 -10.66 13.96 6.49
CA LEU A 184 -11.17 13.89 5.13
C LEU A 184 -11.15 12.44 4.61
N SER A 185 -11.88 12.14 3.53
CA SER A 185 -12.11 10.77 3.06
C SER A 185 -10.99 10.17 2.21
N GLU A 186 -10.03 10.98 1.76
CA GLU A 186 -8.88 10.58 0.93
C GLU A 186 -7.99 9.47 1.56
N PRO A 187 -7.61 9.52 2.85
CA PRO A 187 -6.89 8.43 3.52
C PRO A 187 -7.56 7.06 3.34
N LEU A 188 -8.86 7.00 3.61
CA LEU A 188 -9.63 5.75 3.52
C LEU A 188 -9.80 5.32 2.07
N PHE A 189 -10.04 6.28 1.16
CA PHE A 189 -10.11 6.03 -0.27
C PHE A 189 -8.81 5.40 -0.80
N VAL A 190 -7.65 5.95 -0.44
CA VAL A 190 -6.34 5.40 -0.87
C VAL A 190 -6.12 4.01 -0.29
N LEU A 191 -6.40 3.80 1.00
CA LEU A 191 -6.30 2.48 1.62
C LEU A 191 -7.14 1.42 0.89
N LEU A 192 -8.44 1.70 0.69
CA LEU A 192 -9.35 0.76 0.03
C LEU A 192 -8.94 0.52 -1.42
N THR A 193 -8.49 1.55 -2.13
CA THR A 193 -7.96 1.40 -3.49
C THR A 193 -6.75 0.46 -3.52
N SER A 194 -5.81 0.62 -2.58
CA SER A 194 -4.66 -0.28 -2.44
C SER A 194 -5.10 -1.72 -2.10
N ILE A 195 -6.10 -1.89 -1.23
CA ILE A 195 -6.64 -3.22 -0.90
C ILE A 195 -7.28 -3.87 -2.14
N VAL A 196 -8.06 -3.12 -2.92
CA VAL A 196 -8.68 -3.64 -4.16
C VAL A 196 -7.59 -4.10 -5.12
N PHE A 197 -6.59 -3.28 -5.44
CA PHE A 197 -5.52 -3.69 -6.35
C PHE A 197 -4.71 -4.86 -5.81
N LEU A 198 -4.48 -4.94 -4.50
CA LEU A 198 -3.78 -6.08 -3.90
C LEU A 198 -4.62 -7.36 -3.99
N ALA A 199 -5.93 -7.27 -3.76
CA ALA A 199 -6.85 -8.39 -3.89
C ALA A 199 -6.92 -8.88 -5.34
N LEU A 200 -6.99 -7.95 -6.31
CA LEU A 200 -6.96 -8.26 -7.74
C LEU A 200 -5.64 -8.95 -8.14
N LYS A 201 -4.49 -8.44 -7.68
CA LYS A 201 -3.17 -9.07 -7.89
C LYS A 201 -3.08 -10.48 -7.32
N ARG A 202 -3.83 -10.77 -6.24
CA ARG A 202 -3.93 -12.10 -5.60
C ARG A 202 -5.10 -12.94 -6.14
N SER A 203 -5.83 -12.47 -7.16
CA SER A 203 -7.04 -13.10 -7.68
C SER A 203 -8.11 -13.40 -6.60
N SER A 204 -8.16 -12.61 -5.53
CA SER A 204 -9.16 -12.72 -4.46
C SER A 204 -10.35 -11.82 -4.76
N TYR A 205 -11.25 -12.29 -5.62
CA TYR A 205 -12.41 -11.53 -6.08
C TYR A 205 -13.42 -11.15 -4.98
N PRO A 206 -13.68 -11.98 -3.94
CA PRO A 206 -14.58 -11.57 -2.86
C PRO A 206 -14.07 -10.35 -2.10
N VAL A 207 -12.77 -10.32 -1.78
CA VAL A 207 -12.15 -9.19 -1.08
C VAL A 207 -12.12 -7.96 -1.99
N ALA A 208 -11.82 -8.14 -3.28
CA ALA A 208 -11.87 -7.05 -4.25
C ALA A 208 -13.28 -6.47 -4.39
N GLY A 209 -14.32 -7.30 -4.43
CA GLY A 209 -15.72 -6.89 -4.54
C GLY A 209 -16.20 -6.11 -3.31
N VAL A 210 -15.98 -6.66 -2.10
CA VAL A 210 -16.35 -5.98 -0.85
C VAL A 210 -15.59 -4.66 -0.71
N SER A 211 -14.28 -4.67 -0.97
CA SER A 211 -13.47 -3.45 -0.88
C SER A 211 -13.86 -2.41 -1.93
N SER A 212 -14.29 -2.83 -3.12
CA SER A 212 -14.79 -1.94 -4.17
C SER A 212 -16.12 -1.29 -3.80
N ALA A 213 -17.03 -2.06 -3.17
CA ALA A 213 -18.29 -1.53 -2.66
C ALA A 213 -18.07 -0.52 -1.53
N LEU A 214 -17.14 -0.80 -0.62
CA LEU A 214 -16.75 0.15 0.42
C LEU A 214 -16.06 1.39 -0.18
N LEU A 215 -15.22 1.21 -1.19
CA LEU A 215 -14.53 2.30 -1.88
C LEU A 215 -15.52 3.26 -2.55
N SER A 216 -16.53 2.74 -3.26
CA SER A 216 -17.55 3.60 -3.87
C SER A 216 -18.40 4.35 -2.83
N ALA A 217 -18.55 3.78 -1.64
CA ALA A 217 -19.21 4.45 -0.51
C ALA A 217 -18.33 5.52 0.18
N THR A 218 -17.06 5.70 -0.22
CA THR A 218 -16.23 6.82 0.25
C THR A 218 -16.32 8.05 -0.65
N ARG A 219 -16.38 7.86 -1.99
CA ARG A 219 -16.42 8.91 -3.01
C ARG A 219 -16.97 8.37 -4.33
N LEU A 220 -17.61 9.24 -5.14
CA LEU A 220 -18.15 8.90 -6.46
C LEU A 220 -17.12 8.23 -7.38
N VAL A 221 -15.88 8.74 -7.39
CA VAL A 221 -14.79 8.21 -8.23
C VAL A 221 -14.46 6.74 -7.92
N GLY A 222 -14.77 6.28 -6.69
CA GLY A 222 -14.56 4.89 -6.29
C GLY A 222 -15.36 3.88 -7.11
N VAL A 223 -16.49 4.28 -7.70
CA VAL A 223 -17.30 3.42 -8.59
C VAL A 223 -16.48 2.94 -9.80
N LEU A 224 -15.53 3.75 -10.28
CA LEU A 224 -14.74 3.42 -11.47
C LEU A 224 -13.83 2.19 -11.29
N VAL A 225 -13.56 1.76 -10.06
CA VAL A 225 -12.75 0.57 -9.79
C VAL A 225 -13.39 -0.73 -10.32
N VAL A 226 -14.70 -0.70 -10.58
CA VAL A 226 -15.41 -1.82 -11.21
C VAL A 226 -14.79 -2.18 -12.56
N PHE A 227 -14.34 -1.19 -13.34
CA PHE A 227 -13.70 -1.42 -14.63
C PHE A 227 -12.37 -2.15 -14.47
N ALA A 228 -11.53 -1.73 -13.51
CA ALA A 228 -10.27 -2.42 -13.21
C ALA A 228 -10.51 -3.87 -12.78
N THR A 229 -11.55 -4.11 -11.97
CA THR A 229 -11.94 -5.47 -11.53
C THR A 229 -12.38 -6.33 -12.72
N VAL A 230 -13.29 -5.84 -13.55
CA VAL A 230 -13.80 -6.57 -14.73
C VAL A 230 -12.69 -6.85 -15.73
N ILE A 231 -11.82 -5.87 -16.01
CA ILE A 231 -10.67 -6.05 -16.92
C ILE A 231 -9.74 -7.15 -16.40
N GLN A 232 -9.39 -7.12 -15.11
CA GLN A 232 -8.52 -8.15 -14.51
C GLN A 232 -9.16 -9.54 -14.57
N MET A 233 -10.46 -9.64 -14.27
CA MET A 233 -11.21 -10.89 -14.37
C MET A 233 -11.22 -11.44 -15.79
N PHE A 234 -11.41 -10.56 -16.78
CA PHE A 234 -11.39 -10.92 -18.18
C PHE A 234 -10.00 -11.37 -18.64
N GLN A 235 -8.94 -10.65 -18.26
CA GLN A 235 -7.55 -11.05 -18.55
C GLN A 235 -7.23 -12.44 -17.97
N GLN A 236 -7.59 -12.69 -16.71
CA GLN A 236 -7.36 -14.01 -16.10
C GLN A 236 -8.17 -15.12 -16.79
N HIS A 237 -9.41 -14.83 -17.20
CA HIS A 237 -10.23 -15.79 -17.95
C HIS A 237 -9.61 -16.12 -19.31
N ARG A 238 -9.06 -15.11 -20.01
CA ARG A 238 -8.34 -15.28 -21.27
C ARG A 238 -7.07 -16.10 -21.11
N GLU A 239 -6.29 -15.86 -20.05
CA GLU A 239 -5.08 -16.64 -19.72
C GLU A 239 -5.39 -18.11 -19.43
N ARG A 240 -6.58 -18.40 -18.87
CA ARG A 240 -7.07 -19.77 -18.62
C ARG A 240 -7.70 -20.45 -19.86
N GLY A 241 -7.61 -19.84 -21.04
CA GLY A 241 -8.17 -20.39 -22.29
C GLY A 241 -9.68 -20.14 -22.47
N GLY A 242 -10.27 -19.24 -21.67
CA GLY A 242 -11.67 -18.85 -21.79
C GLY A 242 -12.00 -18.14 -23.11
N SER A 243 -13.16 -18.46 -23.67
CA SER A 243 -13.70 -17.78 -24.85
C SER A 243 -13.99 -16.29 -24.52
N PRO A 244 -13.75 -15.36 -25.46
CA PRO A 244 -14.09 -13.95 -25.25
C PRO A 244 -15.60 -13.70 -25.10
N LEU A 245 -16.45 -14.65 -25.54
CA LEU A 245 -17.91 -14.58 -25.42
C LEU A 245 -18.44 -15.19 -24.12
N SER A 246 -17.59 -15.85 -23.32
CA SER A 246 -18.00 -16.43 -22.04
C SER A 246 -17.52 -15.58 -20.87
N PHE A 247 -18.37 -15.43 -19.85
CA PHE A 247 -18.01 -14.73 -18.64
C PHE A 247 -17.19 -15.63 -17.70
N PRO A 248 -16.22 -15.08 -16.93
CA PRO A 248 -15.46 -15.85 -15.95
C PRO A 248 -16.39 -16.57 -14.96
N ARG A 249 -16.16 -17.86 -14.75
CA ARG A 249 -16.81 -18.64 -13.67
C ARG A 249 -15.88 -18.61 -12.45
N TRP A 250 -16.42 -18.20 -11.30
CA TRP A 250 -15.73 -18.09 -10.01
C TRP A 250 -15.85 -19.36 -9.18
#